data_AF-B6QDQ0-F1
#
_entry.id   AF-B6QDQ0-F1
#
_cell.length_a   1.000
_cell.length_b   1.000
_cell.length_c   1.000
_cell.angle_alpha   90.00
_cell.angle_beta   90.00
_cell.angle_gamma   90.00
#
_symmetry.space_group_name_H-M   'P 1'
#
loop_
_entity.id
_entity.type
_entity.pdbx_description
1 polymer ?
#
loop_
_entity_poly.entity_id
_entity_poly.type
_entity_poly.pdbx_seq_one_letter_code
_entity_poly.pdbx_strand_id
1 'polypeptide(L)'
;MTGPLCGNPLWRSTESWCRSRQNQASDVFSFGIMMIYVMVNEMVFRVSDDEMNSVDSWRYILGRHISYFADEDGLNGLLEHIGEENPFYERLIDLANSFGPGNPRQPFQRWSYVEPELRDLVGKMTNLDPTKRITARRAPAPMV
;
A
#
# COMPACT_ATOMS: atom_id res chain seq x y z
N MET A 1 -2.82 4.76 20.91
CA MET A 1 -2.64 3.29 20.98
C MET A 1 -1.83 2.88 19.77
N THR A 2 -0.64 2.31 19.97
CA THR A 2 0.25 1.84 18.90
C THR A 2 -0.26 0.48 18.40
N GLY A 3 -0.57 0.34 17.11
CA GLY A 3 -0.96 -0.95 16.54
C GLY A 3 0.21 -1.95 16.57
N PRO A 4 -0.05 -3.26 16.73
CA PRO A 4 1.01 -4.27 16.75
C PRO A 4 1.64 -4.44 15.34
N LEU A 5 2.96 -4.67 15.29
CA LEU A 5 3.69 -5.05 14.07
C LEU A 5 3.45 -6.54 13.76
N CYS A 6 2.28 -6.87 13.22
CA CYS A 6 1.94 -8.24 12.84
C CYS A 6 2.25 -8.50 11.35
N GLY A 7 2.54 -9.76 11.00
CA GLY A 7 2.77 -10.19 9.62
C GLY A 7 4.17 -9.88 9.06
N ASN A 8 4.49 -10.45 7.89
CA ASN A 8 5.76 -10.23 7.20
C ASN A 8 5.79 -8.80 6.59
N PRO A 9 6.87 -8.02 6.80
CA PRO A 9 7.01 -6.64 6.33
C PRO A 9 6.67 -6.40 4.85
N LEU A 10 6.91 -7.39 3.99
CA LEU A 10 6.65 -7.32 2.55
C LEU A 10 5.17 -7.39 2.17
N TRP A 11 4.29 -7.82 3.08
CA TRP A 11 2.86 -7.99 2.81
C TRP A 11 1.98 -7.04 3.64
N ARG A 12 2.58 -6.18 4.47
CA ARG A 12 1.83 -5.26 5.34
C ARG A 12 1.16 -4.15 4.54
N SER A 13 0.03 -3.68 5.04
CA SER A 13 -0.58 -2.44 4.57
C SER A 13 0.19 -1.20 5.02
N THR A 14 -0.07 -0.07 4.36
CA THR A 14 0.59 1.21 4.64
C THR A 14 0.35 1.68 6.07
N GLU A 15 -0.89 1.59 6.57
CA GLU A 15 -1.23 1.96 7.94
C GLU A 15 -0.65 1.01 9.00
N SER A 16 -0.43 -0.27 8.65
CA SER A 16 0.29 -1.23 9.50
C SER A 16 1.77 -0.85 9.65
N TRP A 17 2.42 -0.44 8.55
CA TRP A 17 3.77 0.13 8.59
C TRP A 17 3.85 1.40 9.44
N CYS A 18 2.83 2.25 9.39
CA CYS A 18 2.72 3.46 10.21
C CYS A 18 2.33 3.20 11.68
N ARG A 19 2.24 1.92 12.09
CA ARG A 19 1.82 1.49 13.45
C ARG A 19 0.46 2.06 13.87
N SER A 20 -0.41 2.32 12.91
CA SER A 20 -1.77 2.81 13.15
C SER A 20 -2.74 1.64 13.36
N ARG A 21 -4.02 1.97 13.61
CA ARG A 21 -5.11 1.00 13.77
C ARG A 21 -5.30 0.21 12.47
N GLN A 22 -5.29 -1.11 12.61
CA GLN A 22 -5.55 -2.07 11.53
C GLN A 22 -6.99 -2.62 11.64
N ASN A 23 -7.57 -2.98 10.51
CA ASN A 23 -8.89 -3.62 10.41
C ASN A 23 -8.93 -4.55 9.19
N GLN A 24 -10.10 -5.06 8.81
CA GLN A 24 -10.25 -5.94 7.64
C GLN A 24 -9.72 -5.30 6.33
N ALA A 25 -9.72 -3.98 6.21
CA ALA A 25 -9.17 -3.30 5.03
C ALA A 25 -7.64 -3.46 4.95
N SER A 26 -6.95 -3.68 6.07
CA SER A 26 -5.52 -4.03 6.08
C SER A 26 -5.30 -5.40 5.44
N ASP A 27 -6.15 -6.39 5.73
CA ASP A 27 -6.08 -7.73 5.12
C ASP A 27 -6.39 -7.69 3.62
N VAL A 28 -7.36 -6.87 3.20
CA VAL A 28 -7.69 -6.63 1.78
C VAL A 28 -6.48 -6.07 1.04
N PHE A 29 -5.77 -5.11 1.62
CA PHE A 29 -4.56 -4.56 1.02
C PHE A 29 -3.49 -5.65 0.87
N SER A 30 -3.20 -6.39 1.94
CA SER A 30 -2.24 -7.51 1.93
C SER A 30 -2.59 -8.55 0.87
N PHE A 31 -3.87 -8.86 0.69
CA PHE A 31 -4.34 -9.77 -0.35
C PHE A 31 -4.11 -9.20 -1.75
N GLY A 32 -4.33 -7.90 -1.97
CA GLY A 32 -4.03 -7.23 -3.24
C GLY A 32 -2.54 -7.36 -3.61
N ILE A 33 -1.64 -7.17 -2.64
CA ILE A 33 -0.20 -7.36 -2.84
C ILE A 33 0.13 -8.83 -3.16
N MET A 34 -0.49 -9.78 -2.46
CA MET A 34 -0.33 -11.21 -2.73
C MET A 34 -0.83 -11.59 -4.14
N MET A 35 -1.94 -11.01 -4.61
CA MET A 35 -2.42 -11.23 -5.97
C MET A 35 -1.41 -10.78 -7.02
N ILE A 36 -0.72 -9.64 -6.81
CA ILE A 36 0.35 -9.22 -7.71
C ILE A 36 1.47 -10.28 -7.73
N TYR A 37 1.87 -10.78 -6.57
CA TYR A 37 2.88 -11.83 -6.50
C TYR A 37 2.46 -13.11 -7.23
N VAL A 38 1.25 -13.61 -7.00
CA VAL A 38 0.81 -14.88 -7.60
C VAL A 38 0.54 -14.76 -9.09
N MET A 39 -0.09 -13.65 -9.52
CA MET A 39 -0.59 -13.51 -10.89
C MET A 39 0.39 -12.81 -11.83
N VAL A 40 1.26 -11.95 -11.29
CA VAL A 40 2.23 -11.14 -12.06
C VAL A 40 3.67 -11.60 -11.77
N ASN A 41 3.89 -12.45 -10.76
CA ASN A 41 5.21 -12.90 -10.30
C ASN A 41 6.11 -11.76 -9.82
N GLU A 42 5.52 -10.69 -9.29
CA GLU A 42 6.22 -9.50 -8.81
C GLU A 42 6.11 -9.35 -7.29
N MET A 43 7.25 -9.38 -6.59
CA MET A 43 7.32 -9.01 -5.18
C MET A 43 7.47 -7.49 -5.05
N VAL A 44 6.35 -6.77 -5.19
CA VAL A 44 6.36 -5.31 -5.35
C VAL A 44 7.13 -4.57 -4.26
N PHE A 45 7.10 -5.01 -3.00
CA PHE A 45 7.82 -4.34 -1.91
C PHE A 45 9.19 -4.94 -1.59
N ARG A 46 9.72 -5.84 -2.43
CA ARG A 46 11.05 -6.41 -2.23
C ARG A 46 12.11 -5.32 -2.35
N VAL A 47 12.88 -5.16 -1.29
CA VAL A 47 14.10 -4.34 -1.22
C VAL A 47 15.27 -5.25 -0.90
N SER A 48 16.50 -4.74 -0.93
CA SER A 48 17.66 -5.52 -0.49
C SER A 48 17.57 -5.87 1.01
N ASP A 49 18.25 -6.94 1.43
CA ASP A 49 18.27 -7.33 2.84
C ASP A 49 18.90 -6.23 3.72
N ASP A 50 19.87 -5.48 3.19
CA ASP A 50 20.48 -4.35 3.90
C ASP A 50 19.48 -3.20 4.10
N GLU A 51 18.71 -2.85 3.07
CA GLU A 51 17.65 -1.84 3.18
C GLU A 51 16.55 -2.29 4.16
N MET A 52 16.16 -3.57 4.11
CA MET A 52 15.14 -4.15 4.99
C MET A 52 15.55 -4.15 6.46
N ASN A 53 16.82 -4.42 6.75
CA ASN A 53 17.35 -4.49 8.11
C ASN A 53 17.84 -3.13 8.65
N SER A 54 17.81 -2.08 7.81
CA SER A 54 18.18 -0.73 8.23
C SER A 54 17.16 -0.10 9.18
N VAL A 55 17.62 0.85 9.99
CA VAL A 55 16.76 1.68 10.86
C VAL A 55 15.74 2.48 10.03
N ASP A 56 16.09 2.80 8.79
CA ASP A 56 15.27 3.54 7.83
C ASP A 56 14.54 2.66 6.81
N SER A 57 14.39 1.36 7.10
CA SER A 57 13.67 0.40 6.23
C SER A 57 12.27 0.89 5.83
N TRP A 58 11.60 1.62 6.74
CA TRP A 58 10.31 2.25 6.51
C TRP A 58 10.31 3.13 5.25
N ARG A 59 11.39 3.86 4.95
CA ARG A 59 11.47 4.80 3.84
C ARG A 59 11.46 4.07 2.50
N TYR A 60 12.20 2.97 2.42
CA TYR A 60 12.26 2.15 1.22
C TYR A 60 10.93 1.45 0.96
N ILE A 61 10.31 0.91 2.00
CA ILE A 61 9.04 0.18 1.86
C ILE A 61 7.87 1.12 1.61
N LEU A 62 7.68 2.16 2.44
CA LEU A 62 6.61 3.14 2.26
C LEU A 62 6.80 3.94 0.97
N GLY A 63 8.04 4.14 0.53
CA GLY A 63 8.34 4.78 -0.75
C GLY A 63 7.74 3.98 -1.92
N ARG A 64 7.86 2.64 -1.88
CA ARG A 64 7.21 1.78 -2.88
C ARG A 64 5.68 1.80 -2.77
N HIS A 65 5.12 1.83 -1.55
CA HIS A 65 3.66 1.97 -1.37
C HIS A 65 3.15 3.25 -2.06
N ILE A 66 3.82 4.39 -1.83
CA ILE A 66 3.44 5.67 -2.43
C ILE A 66 3.67 5.69 -3.95
N SER A 67 4.82 5.15 -4.40
CA SER A 67 5.18 5.11 -5.82
C SER A 67 4.15 4.32 -6.65
N TYR A 68 3.70 3.17 -6.13
CA TYR A 68 2.81 2.28 -6.86
C TYR A 68 1.33 2.59 -6.65
N PHE A 69 0.92 2.96 -5.44
CA PHE A 69 -0.50 2.95 -5.07
C PHE A 69 -1.07 4.28 -4.60
N ALA A 70 -0.24 5.31 -4.32
CA ALA A 70 -0.80 6.60 -3.93
C ALA A 70 -1.49 7.32 -5.09
N ASP A 71 -2.63 7.91 -4.79
CA ASP A 71 -3.13 9.12 -5.42
C ASP A 71 -3.32 10.18 -4.32
N GLU A 72 -3.67 11.40 -4.70
CA GLU A 72 -3.85 12.52 -3.77
C GLU A 72 -4.91 12.18 -2.71
N ASP A 73 -6.06 11.70 -3.17
CA ASP A 73 -7.20 11.30 -2.35
C ASP A 73 -6.88 10.17 -1.36
N GLY A 74 -6.13 9.16 -1.81
CA GLY A 74 -5.73 8.01 -1.01
C GLY A 74 -4.67 8.36 0.02
N LEU A 75 -3.72 9.24 -0.33
CA LEU A 75 -2.71 9.72 0.61
C LEU A 75 -3.35 10.60 1.70
N ASN A 76 -4.26 11.51 1.33
CA ASN A 76 -4.98 12.33 2.29
C ASN A 76 -5.83 11.48 3.24
N GLY A 77 -6.58 10.50 2.72
CA GLY A 77 -7.35 9.59 3.56
C GLY A 77 -6.47 8.72 4.48
N LEU A 78 -5.27 8.33 4.04
CA LEU A 78 -4.30 7.66 4.91
C LEU A 78 -3.81 8.58 6.04
N LEU A 79 -3.48 9.84 5.73
CA LEU A 79 -3.03 10.84 6.70
C LEU A 79 -4.10 11.09 7.76
N GLU A 80 -5.36 11.26 7.35
CA GLU A 80 -6.51 11.35 8.25
C GLU A 80 -6.64 10.11 9.14
N HIS A 81 -6.50 8.91 8.56
CA HIS A 81 -6.61 7.65 9.30
C HIS A 81 -5.51 7.45 10.35
N ILE A 82 -4.27 7.89 10.07
CA ILE A 82 -3.17 7.76 11.04
C ILE A 82 -3.15 8.88 12.08
N GLY A 83 -3.66 10.07 11.73
CA GLY A 83 -3.70 11.26 12.58
C GLY A 83 -2.37 12.03 12.66
N GLU A 84 -2.45 13.35 12.85
CA GLU A 84 -1.29 14.27 12.87
C GLU A 84 -0.26 13.95 13.98
N GLU A 85 -0.70 13.39 15.11
CA GLU A 85 0.20 12.98 16.19
C GLU A 85 1.05 11.73 15.86
N ASN A 86 0.75 11.05 14.74
CA ASN A 86 1.50 9.87 14.34
C ASN A 86 2.91 10.26 13.83
N PRO A 87 4.00 9.64 14.31
CA PRO A 87 5.36 9.93 13.85
C PRO A 87 5.59 9.76 12.34
N PHE A 88 4.71 9.06 11.63
CA PHE A 88 4.76 8.87 10.18
C PHE A 88 3.99 9.92 9.38
N TYR A 89 3.21 10.80 10.01
CA TYR A 89 2.39 11.79 9.31
C TYR A 89 3.23 12.69 8.39
N GLU A 90 4.15 13.47 8.97
CA GLU A 90 5.08 14.32 8.21
C GLU A 90 6.02 13.49 7.33
N ARG A 91 6.44 12.30 7.79
CA ARG A 91 7.33 11.42 7.02
C ARG A 91 6.70 10.97 5.70
N LEU A 92 5.40 10.70 5.68
CA LEU A 92 4.67 10.32 4.47
C LEU A 92 4.57 11.50 3.49
N ILE A 93 4.33 12.70 4.01
CA ILE A 93 4.27 13.94 3.21
C ILE A 93 5.64 14.20 2.57
N ASP A 94 6.71 14.20 3.36
CA ASP A 94 8.07 14.37 2.88
C ASP A 94 8.45 13.30 1.85
N LEU A 95 8.07 12.06 2.09
CA LEU A 95 8.34 10.95 1.17
C LEU A 95 7.56 11.08 -0.14
N ALA A 96 6.30 11.51 -0.09
CA ALA A 96 5.50 11.78 -1.29
C ALA A 96 6.07 12.96 -2.09
N ASN A 97 6.54 14.00 -1.42
CA ASN A 97 7.17 15.17 -2.04
C ASN A 97 8.57 14.89 -2.59
N SER A 98 9.21 13.78 -2.19
CA SER A 98 10.54 13.39 -2.69
C SER A 98 10.55 12.86 -4.13
N PHE A 99 9.38 12.53 -4.70
CA PHE A 99 9.28 12.08 -6.08
C PHE A 99 9.32 13.27 -7.05
N GLY A 100 10.04 13.11 -8.15
CA GLY A 100 10.22 14.17 -9.14
C GLY A 100 10.74 13.62 -10.48
N PRO A 101 11.12 14.48 -11.44
CA PRO A 101 11.55 14.03 -12.77
C PRO A 101 12.71 13.03 -12.76
N GLY A 102 13.65 13.14 -11.81
CA GLY A 102 14.78 12.22 -11.67
C GLY A 102 14.47 10.92 -10.92
N ASN A 103 13.33 10.85 -10.23
CA ASN A 103 12.83 9.67 -9.54
C ASN A 103 11.30 9.67 -9.61
N PRO A 104 10.72 9.36 -10.79
CA PRO A 104 9.28 9.43 -10.97
C PRO A 104 8.59 8.26 -10.26
N ARG A 105 7.37 8.51 -9.77
CA ARG A 105 6.49 7.43 -9.31
C ARG A 105 6.21 6.44 -10.44
N GLN A 106 5.90 5.20 -10.07
CA GLN A 106 5.55 4.13 -11.00
C GLN A 106 4.14 3.58 -10.73
N PRO A 107 3.07 4.37 -10.93
CA PRO A 107 1.72 3.98 -10.54
C PRO A 107 1.32 2.63 -11.13
N PHE A 108 0.80 1.74 -10.29
CA PHE A 108 0.39 0.38 -10.66
C PHE A 108 -0.66 0.38 -11.77
N GLN A 109 -1.55 1.38 -11.79
CA GLN A 109 -2.55 1.58 -12.84
C GLN A 109 -1.93 1.81 -14.24
N ARG A 110 -0.64 2.13 -14.32
CA ARG A 110 0.11 2.31 -15.59
C ARG A 110 0.90 1.07 -16.01
N TRP A 111 0.88 -0.02 -15.25
CA TRP A 111 1.59 -1.24 -15.60
C TRP A 111 0.83 -1.92 -16.76
N SER A 112 1.37 -1.81 -17.98
CA SER A 112 0.70 -2.26 -19.21
C SER A 112 0.71 -3.77 -19.42
N TYR A 113 1.60 -4.49 -18.74
CA TYR A 113 1.73 -5.94 -18.79
C TYR A 113 0.81 -6.67 -17.79
N VAL A 114 0.08 -5.94 -16.96
CA VAL A 114 -0.93 -6.51 -16.04
C VAL A 114 -2.30 -6.41 -16.71
N GLU A 115 -3.01 -7.54 -16.73
CA GLU A 115 -4.37 -7.62 -17.30
C GLU A 115 -5.28 -6.51 -16.74
N PRO A 116 -6.05 -5.80 -17.59
CA PRO A 116 -6.79 -4.61 -17.16
C PRO A 116 -7.76 -4.84 -16.00
N GLU A 117 -8.46 -5.97 -15.98
CA GLU A 117 -9.41 -6.34 -14.92
C GLU A 117 -8.69 -6.63 -13.59
N LEU A 118 -7.56 -7.35 -13.65
CA LEU A 118 -6.73 -7.59 -12.48
C LEU A 118 -6.15 -6.27 -11.94
N ARG A 119 -5.70 -5.39 -12.83
CA ARG A 119 -5.15 -4.09 -12.48
C ARG A 119 -6.18 -3.19 -11.79
N ASP A 120 -7.41 -3.17 -12.29
CA ASP A 120 -8.52 -2.44 -11.68
C ASP A 120 -8.89 -3.00 -10.30
N LEU A 121 -9.04 -4.33 -10.20
CA LEU A 121 -9.35 -4.99 -8.93
C LEU A 121 -8.26 -4.74 -7.88
N VAL A 122 -7.00 -5.01 -8.21
CA VAL A 122 -5.88 -4.80 -7.29
C VAL A 122 -5.76 -3.32 -6.92
N GLY A 123 -5.89 -2.39 -7.87
CA GLY A 123 -5.87 -0.95 -7.58
C GLY A 123 -6.93 -0.52 -6.56
N LYS A 124 -8.13 -1.13 -6.61
CA LYS A 124 -9.19 -0.91 -5.60
C LYS A 124 -8.88 -1.56 -4.25
N MET A 125 -8.15 -2.66 -4.22
CA MET A 125 -7.74 -3.34 -2.99
C MET A 125 -6.58 -2.63 -2.29
N THR A 126 -5.67 -2.03 -3.07
CA THR A 126 -4.45 -1.41 -2.58
C THR A 126 -4.55 0.12 -2.46
N ASN A 127 -5.76 0.70 -2.41
CA ASN A 127 -5.92 2.13 -2.16
C ASN A 127 -5.27 2.50 -0.81
N LEU A 128 -4.54 3.62 -0.74
CA LEU A 128 -3.87 4.00 0.50
C LEU A 128 -4.85 4.37 1.61
N ASP A 129 -6.00 4.95 1.28
CA ASP A 129 -7.08 5.22 2.23
C ASP A 129 -7.79 3.89 2.57
N PRO A 130 -7.68 3.40 3.82
CA PRO A 130 -8.29 2.15 4.22
C PRO A 130 -9.82 2.13 4.06
N THR A 131 -10.48 3.29 4.09
CA THR A 131 -11.95 3.41 3.99
C THR A 131 -12.45 3.27 2.55
N LYS A 132 -11.59 3.54 1.56
CA LYS A 132 -11.91 3.45 0.13
C LYS A 132 -11.60 2.08 -0.49
N ARG A 133 -10.95 1.17 0.25
CA ARG A 133 -10.63 -0.18 -0.24
C ARG A 133 -11.90 -1.00 -0.48
N ILE A 134 -11.93 -1.77 -1.58
CA ILE A 134 -13.05 -2.69 -1.84
C ILE A 134 -13.16 -3.73 -0.71
N THR A 135 -14.36 -3.95 -0.20
CA THR A 135 -14.58 -4.99 0.82
C THR A 135 -14.75 -6.35 0.16
N ALA A 136 -14.27 -7.42 0.82
CA ALA A 136 -14.43 -8.80 0.36
C ALA A 136 -15.90 -9.24 0.14
N ARG A 137 -16.89 -8.42 0.56
CA ARG A 137 -18.33 -8.67 0.41
C ARG A 137 -18.92 -8.35 -0.97
N ARG A 138 -18.14 -7.93 -1.96
CA ARG A 138 -18.63 -7.69 -3.34
C ARG A 138 -18.28 -8.82 -4.31
N ALA A 139 -18.50 -10.07 -3.91
CA ALA A 139 -18.72 -11.15 -4.88
C ALA A 139 -20.21 -11.11 -5.28
N PRO A 140 -20.57 -10.96 -6.58
CA PRO A 140 -21.95 -11.19 -6.99
C PRO A 140 -22.32 -12.64 -6.66
N ALA A 141 -23.50 -12.84 -6.08
CA ALA A 141 -24.02 -14.18 -5.85
C ALA A 141 -24.05 -14.95 -7.19
N PRO A 142 -23.76 -16.26 -7.19
CA PRO A 142 -23.97 -17.07 -8.38
C PRO A 142 -25.44 -16.95 -8.78
N MET A 143 -25.69 -16.56 -10.03
CA MET A 143 -27.01 -16.61 -10.63
C MET A 143 -27.48 -18.07 -10.60
N VAL A 144 -28.43 -18.36 -9.71
CA VAL A 144 -29.16 -19.63 -9.64
C VAL A 144 -30.25 -19.67 -10.71
#